data_AF-A0A7G8E3N1-F1
#
_entry.id   AF-A0A7G8E3N1-F1
#
_cell.length_a   1.000
_cell.length_b   1.000
_cell.length_c   1.000
_cell.angle_alpha   90.00
_cell.angle_beta   90.00
_cell.angle_gamma   90.00
#
_symmetry.space_group_name_H-M   'P 1'
#
loop_
_entity.id
_entity.type
_entity.pdbx_description
1 polymer ?
#
loop_
_entity_poly.entity_id
_entity_poly.type
_entity_poly.pdbx_seq_one_letter_code
_entity_poly.pdbx_strand_id
1 'polypeptide(L)'
;MVKVLVGLVQRLLRRDDTQLKLLLLCTVIATVGFAFPRLVWATYIGYSLIALLLTQVMVGSSNAPNWSDVLYRGLGLMAVVTMWLWLLTPLELIYSGMPLALSWSVLVGWSVIRLVTRFASTKRVTEALLMGATAGYLHIGLAAGLVMSALETIQPGSFQPLEMANVGDSSVLASARLFSAINYYAFVCLTTVGFGDISPMLPLSRMVSVATSVAGPLYLAAVMGVLIGRFASSLDRQSRER
;
A
#
# COMPACT_ATOMS: atom_id res chain seq x y z
N MET A 1 -19.70 35.87 7.19
CA MET A 1 -19.79 34.65 6.34
C MET A 1 -18.44 34.21 5.77
N VAL A 2 -17.69 35.09 5.08
CA VAL A 2 -16.39 34.74 4.45
C VAL A 2 -15.33 34.22 5.44
N LYS A 3 -15.17 34.81 6.63
CA LYS A 3 -14.23 34.33 7.67
C LYS A 3 -14.53 32.91 8.18
N VAL A 4 -15.81 32.53 8.24
CA VAL A 4 -16.25 31.19 8.67
C VAL A 4 -15.97 30.17 7.57
N LEU A 5 -16.21 30.53 6.32
CA LEU A 5 -15.91 29.70 5.15
C LEU A 5 -14.40 29.47 5.00
N VAL A 6 -13.60 30.53 5.16
CA VAL A 6 -12.12 30.45 5.12
C VAL A 6 -11.58 29.60 6.28
N GLY A 7 -12.15 29.74 7.48
CA GLY A 7 -11.78 28.91 8.63
C GLY A 7 -12.15 27.43 8.47
N LEU A 8 -13.29 27.12 7.84
CA LEU A 8 -13.70 25.76 7.50
C LEU A 8 -12.78 25.15 6.43
N VAL A 9 -12.48 25.89 5.36
CA VAL A 9 -11.56 25.46 4.31
C VAL A 9 -10.15 25.22 4.87
N GLN A 10 -9.64 26.10 5.73
CA GLN A 10 -8.35 25.89 6.40
C GLN A 10 -8.34 24.69 7.35
N ARG A 11 -9.44 24.42 8.07
CA ARG A 11 -9.57 23.22 8.91
C ARG A 11 -9.61 21.94 8.08
N LEU A 12 -10.29 21.96 6.93
CA LEU A 12 -10.34 20.82 6.01
C LEU A 12 -8.97 20.54 5.38
N LEU A 13 -8.27 21.59 4.91
CA LEU A 13 -6.91 21.44 4.36
C LEU A 13 -5.91 20.94 5.42
N ARG A 14 -5.97 21.47 6.66
CA ARG A 14 -5.13 20.97 7.77
C ARG A 14 -5.44 19.51 8.14
N ARG A 15 -6.68 19.08 7.99
CA ARG A 15 -7.11 17.71 8.30
C ARG A 15 -6.50 16.74 7.30
N ASP A 16 -6.55 17.05 6.01
CA ASP A 16 -5.96 16.23 4.95
C ASP A 16 -4.43 16.11 5.11
N ASP A 17 -3.75 17.21 5.41
CA ASP A 17 -2.30 17.20 5.64
C ASP A 17 -1.93 16.32 6.84
N THR A 18 -2.66 16.46 7.97
CA THR A 18 -2.41 15.66 9.17
C THR A 18 -2.67 14.17 8.92
N GLN A 19 -3.69 13.85 8.13
CA GLN A 19 -3.99 12.47 7.75
C GLN A 19 -2.89 11.85 6.88
N LEU A 20 -2.28 12.59 5.96
CA LEU A 20 -1.16 12.11 5.15
C LEU A 20 0.08 11.84 6.00
N LYS A 21 0.39 12.72 6.96
CA LYS A 21 1.50 12.52 7.92
C LYS A 21 1.28 11.29 8.79
N LEU A 22 0.06 11.13 9.31
CA LEU A 22 -0.31 9.99 10.15
C LEU A 22 -0.28 8.68 9.36
N LEU A 23 -0.74 8.71 8.11
CA LEU A 23 -0.68 7.56 7.20
C LEU A 23 0.77 7.13 6.96
N LEU A 24 1.68 8.05 6.62
CA LEU A 24 3.11 7.72 6.49
C LEU A 24 3.69 7.13 7.78
N LEU A 25 3.40 7.74 8.93
CA LEU A 25 3.89 7.28 10.23
C LEU A 25 3.41 5.85 10.53
N CYS A 26 2.12 5.57 10.33
CA CYS A 26 1.58 4.21 10.49
C CYS A 26 2.23 3.21 9.52
N THR A 27 2.49 3.61 8.28
CA THR A 27 3.15 2.75 7.29
C THR A 27 4.59 2.44 7.67
N VAL A 28 5.36 3.45 8.11
CA VAL A 28 6.73 3.26 8.58
C VAL A 28 6.76 2.34 9.79
N ILE A 29 5.89 2.57 10.78
CA ILE A 29 5.78 1.69 11.96
C ILE A 29 5.46 0.26 11.55
N ALA A 30 4.51 0.05 10.62
CA ALA A 30 4.19 -1.29 10.13
C ALA A 30 5.40 -1.95 9.45
N THR A 31 6.15 -1.22 8.61
CA THR A 31 7.36 -1.74 7.96
C THR A 31 8.47 -2.09 8.96
N VAL A 32 8.68 -1.25 9.97
CA VAL A 32 9.66 -1.52 11.04
C VAL A 32 9.24 -2.70 11.90
N GLY A 33 7.93 -2.93 12.06
CA GLY A 33 7.40 -4.07 12.79
C GLY A 33 7.86 -5.43 12.23
N PHE A 34 8.18 -5.52 10.94
CA PHE A 34 8.73 -6.75 10.34
C PHE A 34 10.14 -7.10 10.84
N ALA A 35 10.92 -6.12 11.28
CA ALA A 35 12.26 -6.39 11.79
C ALA A 35 12.25 -7.19 13.10
N PHE A 36 11.11 -7.24 13.79
CA PHE A 36 10.97 -7.86 15.11
C PHE A 36 9.98 -9.03 15.07
N PRO A 37 10.43 -10.30 15.09
CA PRO A 37 9.55 -11.47 15.07
C PRO A 37 8.50 -11.49 16.19
N ARG A 38 8.79 -10.90 17.35
CA ARG A 38 7.86 -10.77 18.48
C ARG A 38 6.75 -9.73 18.26
N LEU A 39 6.91 -8.81 17.31
CA LEU A 39 5.93 -7.77 16.98
C LEU A 39 5.15 -8.05 15.69
N VAL A 40 5.28 -9.24 15.09
CA VAL A 40 4.57 -9.56 13.84
C VAL A 40 3.05 -9.50 14.03
N TRP A 41 2.53 -9.83 15.21
CA TRP A 41 1.11 -9.64 15.51
C TRP A 41 0.65 -8.18 15.36
N ALA A 42 1.51 -7.22 15.73
CA ALA A 42 1.25 -5.80 15.57
C ALA A 42 1.32 -5.36 14.10
N THR A 43 2.05 -6.06 13.25
CA THR A 43 2.07 -5.78 11.80
C THR A 43 0.71 -6.06 11.16
N TYR A 44 0.00 -7.13 11.57
CA TYR A 44 -1.35 -7.41 11.06
C TYR A 44 -2.34 -6.31 11.41
N ILE A 45 -2.27 -5.79 12.64
CA ILE A 45 -3.05 -4.63 13.07
C ILE A 45 -2.64 -3.40 12.23
N GLY A 46 -1.34 -3.21 11.99
CA GLY A 46 -0.80 -2.17 11.11
C GLY A 46 -1.41 -2.19 9.71
N TYR A 47 -1.51 -3.36 9.08
CA TYR A 47 -2.15 -3.53 7.77
C TYR A 47 -3.63 -3.15 7.75
N SER A 48 -4.37 -3.54 8.78
CA SER A 48 -5.79 -3.17 8.88
C SER A 48 -5.96 -1.66 9.05
N LEU A 49 -5.10 -1.03 9.86
CA LEU A 49 -5.11 0.42 10.06
C LEU A 49 -4.73 1.16 8.77
N ILE A 50 -3.72 0.66 8.05
CA ILE A 50 -3.29 1.13 6.75
C ILE A 50 -4.44 1.07 5.72
N ALA A 51 -5.11 -0.07 5.59
CA ALA A 51 -6.24 -0.22 4.67
C ALA A 51 -7.38 0.75 4.99
N LEU A 52 -7.69 0.93 6.28
CA LEU A 52 -8.72 1.89 6.73
C LEU A 52 -8.31 3.34 6.49
N LEU A 53 -7.08 3.73 6.81
CA LEU A 53 -6.57 5.07 6.59
C LEU A 53 -6.50 5.41 5.11
N LEU A 54 -6.04 4.48 4.28
CA LEU A 54 -5.97 4.66 2.82
C LEU A 54 -7.38 4.85 2.24
N THR A 55 -8.35 4.07 2.73
CA THR A 55 -9.77 4.23 2.39
C THR A 55 -10.30 5.60 2.80
N GLN A 56 -9.99 6.07 4.01
CA GLN A 56 -10.44 7.39 4.49
C GLN A 56 -9.79 8.54 3.73
N VAL A 57 -8.50 8.48 3.43
CA VAL A 57 -7.74 9.52 2.74
C VAL A 57 -8.19 9.68 1.29
N MET A 58 -8.56 8.57 0.61
CA MET A 58 -8.98 8.62 -0.79
C MET A 58 -10.43 9.07 -0.98
N VAL A 59 -11.31 8.82 0.00
CA VAL A 59 -12.73 9.17 -0.10
C VAL A 59 -13.00 10.65 0.20
N GLY A 60 -12.05 11.39 0.80
CA GLY A 60 -12.21 12.83 1.04
C GLY A 60 -11.74 13.73 -0.10
N SER A 61 -10.98 13.18 -1.05
CA SER A 61 -10.18 13.97 -2.01
C SER A 61 -10.60 13.82 -3.47
N SER A 62 -11.52 12.91 -3.75
CA SER A 62 -11.91 12.58 -5.11
C SER A 62 -13.03 13.52 -5.58
N ASN A 63 -12.88 14.14 -6.75
CA ASN A 63 -13.96 14.89 -7.41
C ASN A 63 -14.97 13.96 -8.12
N ALA A 64 -14.94 12.65 -7.82
CA ALA A 64 -15.72 11.61 -8.46
C ALA A 64 -17.14 11.53 -7.85
N PRO A 65 -18.12 10.96 -8.59
CA PRO A 65 -19.48 10.76 -8.06
C PRO A 65 -19.48 9.93 -6.78
N ASN A 66 -20.34 10.31 -5.83
CA ASN A 66 -20.47 9.68 -4.49
C ASN A 66 -20.53 8.14 -4.52
N TRP A 67 -21.03 7.54 -5.59
CA TRP A 67 -21.10 6.09 -5.79
C TRP A 67 -19.72 5.42 -5.89
N SER A 68 -18.75 6.07 -6.54
CA SER A 68 -17.39 5.54 -6.67
C SER A 68 -16.66 5.48 -5.33
N ASP A 69 -16.98 6.40 -4.42
CA ASP A 69 -16.42 6.47 -3.09
C ASP A 69 -17.05 5.44 -2.15
N VAL A 70 -18.35 5.19 -2.29
CA VAL A 70 -19.04 4.10 -1.58
C VAL A 70 -18.47 2.74 -2.00
N LEU A 71 -18.26 2.52 -3.31
CA LEU A 71 -17.68 1.28 -3.82
C LEU A 71 -16.25 1.06 -3.32
N TYR A 72 -15.43 2.11 -3.29
CA TYR A 72 -14.07 2.04 -2.78
C TYR A 72 -14.03 1.80 -1.26
N ARG A 73 -14.95 2.37 -0.48
CA ARG A 73 -15.13 2.03 0.94
C ARG A 73 -15.50 0.57 1.15
N GLY A 74 -16.44 0.05 0.35
CA GLY A 74 -16.82 -1.35 0.36
C GLY A 74 -15.63 -2.27 0.08
N LEU A 75 -14.82 -1.92 -0.93
CA LEU A 75 -13.61 -2.65 -1.29
C LEU A 75 -12.57 -2.65 -0.16
N GLY A 76 -12.34 -1.50 0.49
CA GLY A 76 -11.42 -1.39 1.63
C GLY A 76 -11.87 -2.25 2.82
N LEU A 77 -13.17 -2.23 3.14
CA LEU A 77 -13.73 -3.05 4.21
C LEU A 77 -13.64 -4.54 3.86
N MET A 78 -13.95 -4.91 2.62
CA MET A 78 -13.79 -6.26 2.12
C MET A 78 -12.34 -6.75 2.22
N ALA A 79 -11.37 -5.92 1.87
CA ALA A 79 -9.93 -6.26 1.96
C ALA A 79 -9.48 -6.50 3.41
N VAL A 80 -10.02 -5.77 4.39
CA VAL A 80 -9.76 -6.00 5.82
C VAL A 80 -10.41 -7.31 6.27
N VAL A 81 -11.67 -7.54 5.90
CA VAL A 81 -12.40 -8.77 6.27
C VAL A 81 -11.71 -10.00 5.69
N THR A 82 -11.34 -9.99 4.40
CA THR A 82 -10.64 -11.12 3.77
C THR A 82 -9.27 -11.36 4.38
N MET A 83 -8.58 -10.31 4.84
CA MET A 83 -7.31 -10.43 5.57
C MET A 83 -7.47 -11.15 6.90
N TRP A 84 -8.42 -10.73 7.74
CA TRP A 84 -8.65 -11.40 9.02
C TRP A 84 -9.16 -12.82 8.84
N LEU A 85 -10.02 -13.08 7.85
CA LEU A 85 -10.45 -14.43 7.51
C LEU A 85 -9.26 -15.31 7.11
N TRP A 86 -8.40 -14.83 6.22
CA TRP A 86 -7.20 -15.57 5.79
C TRP A 86 -6.25 -15.86 6.96
N LEU A 87 -6.04 -14.88 7.85
CA LEU A 87 -5.13 -15.04 9.00
C LEU A 87 -5.60 -16.09 10.00
N LEU A 88 -6.92 -16.24 10.17
CA LEU A 88 -7.56 -17.20 11.06
C LEU A 88 -7.77 -18.58 10.42
N THR A 89 -7.54 -18.72 9.11
CA THR A 89 -7.81 -19.97 8.40
C THR A 89 -6.65 -20.96 8.59
N PRO A 90 -6.94 -22.25 8.86
CA PRO A 90 -5.91 -23.30 8.90
C PRO A 90 -5.20 -23.45 7.56
N LEU A 91 -3.91 -23.81 7.58
CA LEU A 91 -3.05 -23.93 6.39
C LEU A 91 -3.54 -24.97 5.36
N GLU A 92 -4.41 -25.89 5.77
CA GLU A 92 -5.02 -26.89 4.89
C GLU A 92 -6.04 -26.28 3.91
N LEU A 93 -6.61 -25.10 4.23
CA LEU A 93 -7.59 -24.42 3.39
C LEU A 93 -6.93 -23.42 2.43
N ILE A 94 -6.22 -23.98 1.45
CA ILE A 94 -5.45 -23.31 0.39
C ILE A 94 -6.27 -22.21 -0.34
N TYR A 95 -7.59 -22.41 -0.49
CA TYR A 95 -8.49 -21.48 -1.20
C TYR A 95 -8.72 -20.13 -0.49
N SER A 96 -8.38 -20.01 0.79
CA SER A 96 -8.57 -18.78 1.57
C SER A 96 -7.69 -17.61 1.11
N GLY A 97 -6.59 -17.88 0.40
CA GLY A 97 -5.71 -16.85 -0.15
C GLY A 97 -6.30 -16.11 -1.37
N MET A 98 -7.22 -16.74 -2.13
CA MET A 98 -7.73 -16.15 -3.38
C MET A 98 -8.54 -14.86 -3.15
N PRO A 99 -9.50 -14.81 -2.19
CA PRO A 99 -10.22 -13.57 -1.89
C PRO A 99 -9.30 -12.45 -1.40
N LEU A 100 -8.26 -12.80 -0.63
CA LEU A 100 -7.26 -11.84 -0.15
C LEU A 100 -6.49 -11.22 -1.31
N ALA A 101 -5.88 -12.07 -2.15
CA ALA A 101 -5.08 -11.63 -3.29
C ALA A 101 -5.90 -10.74 -4.24
N LEU A 102 -7.14 -11.13 -4.53
CA LEU A 102 -8.02 -10.39 -5.44
C LEU A 102 -8.46 -9.04 -4.86
N SER A 103 -8.94 -9.03 -3.60
CA SER A 103 -9.40 -7.79 -2.95
C SER A 103 -8.27 -6.76 -2.79
N TRP A 104 -7.07 -7.19 -2.37
CA TRP A 104 -5.93 -6.30 -2.21
C TRP A 104 -5.34 -5.83 -3.53
N SER A 105 -5.27 -6.69 -4.55
CA SER A 105 -4.80 -6.29 -5.89
C SER A 105 -5.70 -5.22 -6.51
N VAL A 106 -7.02 -5.40 -6.43
CA VAL A 106 -7.99 -4.42 -6.94
C VAL A 106 -7.94 -3.13 -6.13
N LEU A 107 -7.85 -3.23 -4.80
CA LEU A 107 -7.73 -2.06 -3.93
C LEU A 107 -6.49 -1.24 -4.29
N VAL A 108 -5.33 -1.87 -4.41
CA VAL A 108 -4.05 -1.18 -4.69
C VAL A 108 -4.01 -0.62 -6.09
N GLY A 109 -4.44 -1.39 -7.11
CA GLY A 109 -4.54 -0.91 -8.47
C GLY A 109 -5.40 0.34 -8.59
N TRP A 110 -6.58 0.34 -7.95
CA TRP A 110 -7.44 1.52 -7.92
C TRP A 110 -6.83 2.66 -7.10
N SER A 111 -6.15 2.35 -6.00
CA SER A 111 -5.46 3.34 -5.15
C SER A 111 -4.38 4.09 -5.92
N VAL A 112 -3.57 3.38 -6.71
CA VAL A 112 -2.52 3.99 -7.55
C VAL A 112 -3.13 4.97 -8.54
N ILE A 113 -4.20 4.58 -9.24
CA ILE A 113 -4.89 5.45 -10.21
C ILE A 113 -5.46 6.71 -9.52
N ARG A 114 -6.11 6.55 -8.36
CA ARG A 114 -6.64 7.70 -7.59
C ARG A 114 -5.54 8.61 -7.07
N LEU A 115 -4.41 8.05 -6.63
CA LEU A 115 -3.30 8.83 -6.10
C LEU A 115 -2.62 9.65 -7.19
N VAL A 116 -2.40 9.05 -8.36
CA VAL A 116 -1.84 9.76 -9.53
C VAL A 116 -2.78 10.88 -9.97
N THR A 117 -4.08 10.64 -10.05
CA THR A 117 -5.07 11.68 -10.42
C THR A 117 -5.20 12.78 -9.37
N ARG A 118 -5.10 12.45 -8.06
CA ARG A 118 -5.06 13.43 -6.96
C ARG A 118 -3.83 14.32 -7.03
N PHE A 119 -2.65 13.75 -7.29
CA PHE A 119 -1.43 14.54 -7.43
C PHE A 119 -1.50 15.43 -8.67
N ALA A 120 -2.05 14.91 -9.76
CA ALA A 120 -2.29 15.69 -10.97
C ALA A 120 -3.24 16.87 -10.76
N SER A 121 -4.13 16.87 -9.75
CA SER A 121 -5.07 17.97 -9.49
C SER A 121 -4.60 18.99 -8.44
N THR A 122 -3.55 18.68 -7.66
CA THR A 122 -3.07 19.54 -6.56
C THR A 122 -2.24 20.73 -7.09
N LYS A 123 -2.58 21.97 -6.70
CA LYS A 123 -1.98 23.20 -7.27
C LYS A 123 -0.60 23.59 -6.71
N ARG A 124 -0.21 23.09 -5.54
CA ARG A 124 1.06 23.43 -4.87
C ARG A 124 1.70 22.17 -4.29
N VAL A 125 3.02 22.08 -4.40
CA VAL A 125 3.80 21.02 -3.75
C VAL A 125 3.92 21.36 -2.26
N THR A 126 3.30 20.57 -1.40
CA THR A 126 3.39 20.71 0.06
C THR A 126 4.17 19.54 0.65
N GLU A 127 4.74 19.72 1.84
CA GLU A 127 5.40 18.64 2.59
C GLU A 127 4.47 17.43 2.78
N ALA A 128 3.20 17.68 3.10
CA ALA A 128 2.19 16.63 3.26
C ALA A 128 1.94 15.84 1.98
N LEU A 129 2.00 16.49 0.80
CA LEU A 129 1.90 15.83 -0.50
C LEU A 129 3.06 14.86 -0.72
N LEU A 130 4.30 15.28 -0.39
CA LEU A 130 5.47 14.39 -0.46
C LEU A 130 5.32 13.21 0.49
N MET A 131 4.93 13.47 1.75
CA MET A 131 4.72 12.40 2.74
C MET A 131 3.64 11.40 2.29
N GLY A 132 2.56 11.89 1.69
CA GLY A 132 1.52 11.08 1.08
C GLY A 132 2.01 10.23 -0.09
N ALA A 133 2.87 10.79 -0.94
CA ALA A 133 3.48 10.07 -2.06
C ALA A 133 4.45 8.98 -1.56
N THR A 134 5.32 9.31 -0.60
CA THR A 134 6.20 8.32 0.01
C THR A 134 5.40 7.19 0.65
N ALA A 135 4.33 7.50 1.36
CA ALA A 135 3.51 6.48 1.96
C ALA A 135 2.77 5.62 0.92
N GLY A 136 2.32 6.23 -0.18
CA GLY A 136 1.75 5.52 -1.32
C GLY A 136 2.71 4.50 -1.91
N TYR A 137 3.99 4.85 -2.07
CA TYR A 137 5.03 3.92 -2.53
C TYR A 137 5.18 2.72 -1.59
N LEU A 138 5.28 2.98 -0.28
CA LEU A 138 5.40 1.91 0.72
C LEU A 138 4.18 0.99 0.77
N HIS A 139 2.98 1.54 0.53
CA HIS A 139 1.75 0.73 0.46
C HIS A 139 1.74 -0.25 -0.71
N ILE A 140 2.33 0.11 -1.86
CA ILE A 140 2.45 -0.82 -2.98
C ILE A 140 3.29 -2.02 -2.56
N GLY A 141 4.40 -1.80 -1.84
CA GLY A 141 5.25 -2.87 -1.32
C GLY A 141 4.54 -3.77 -0.31
N LEU A 142 3.88 -3.16 0.67
CA LEU A 142 3.11 -3.89 1.68
C LEU A 142 2.00 -4.74 1.06
N ALA A 143 1.29 -4.21 0.06
CA ALA A 143 0.25 -4.95 -0.61
C ALA A 143 0.78 -6.05 -1.54
N ALA A 144 1.88 -5.79 -2.25
CA ALA A 144 2.56 -6.83 -3.02
C ALA A 144 3.00 -7.99 -2.10
N GLY A 145 3.52 -7.68 -0.91
CA GLY A 145 3.87 -8.67 0.10
C GLY A 145 2.66 -9.49 0.59
N LEU A 146 1.49 -8.87 0.78
CA LEU A 146 0.25 -9.60 1.08
C LEU A 146 -0.19 -10.51 -0.08
N VAL A 147 -0.16 -10.02 -1.31
CA VAL A 147 -0.53 -10.80 -2.51
C VAL A 147 0.42 -11.98 -2.70
N MET A 148 1.72 -11.77 -2.53
CA MET A 148 2.74 -12.83 -2.59
C MET A 148 2.58 -13.83 -1.43
N SER A 149 2.22 -13.38 -0.22
CA SER A 149 1.98 -14.27 0.91
C SER A 149 0.73 -15.13 0.71
N ALA A 150 -0.33 -14.53 0.13
CA ALA A 150 -1.51 -15.25 -0.29
C ALA A 150 -1.17 -16.29 -1.36
N LEU A 151 -0.29 -15.94 -2.31
CA LEU A 151 0.16 -16.84 -3.36
C LEU A 151 0.94 -18.04 -2.83
N GLU A 152 1.84 -17.83 -1.85
CA GLU A 152 2.53 -18.94 -1.18
C GLU A 152 1.55 -19.87 -0.46
N THR A 153 0.44 -19.32 0.06
CA THR A 153 -0.62 -20.14 0.68
C THR A 153 -1.41 -20.93 -0.37
N ILE A 154 -1.70 -20.33 -1.52
CA ILE A 154 -2.44 -20.96 -2.63
C ILE A 154 -1.58 -22.04 -3.31
N GLN A 155 -0.30 -21.77 -3.48
CA GLN A 155 0.63 -22.65 -4.19
C GLN A 155 1.96 -22.71 -3.42
N PRO A 156 2.07 -23.61 -2.43
CA PRO A 156 3.28 -23.78 -1.64
C PRO A 156 4.52 -24.02 -2.50
N GLY A 157 5.64 -23.42 -2.12
CA GLY A 157 6.88 -23.43 -2.90
C GLY A 157 6.91 -22.40 -4.02
N SER A 158 6.05 -21.39 -3.98
CA SER A 158 6.06 -20.26 -4.91
C SER A 158 7.32 -19.41 -4.78
N PHE A 159 7.90 -19.36 -3.58
CA PHE A 159 9.15 -18.67 -3.28
C PHE A 159 10.15 -19.58 -2.55
N GLN A 160 11.43 -19.47 -2.89
CA GLN A 160 12.51 -20.22 -2.27
C GLN A 160 13.82 -19.42 -2.22
N PRO A 161 14.73 -19.71 -1.28
CA PRO A 161 14.52 -20.50 -0.06
C PRO A 161 13.62 -19.77 0.94
N LEU A 162 12.72 -20.52 1.57
CA LEU A 162 11.97 -20.10 2.75
C LEU A 162 12.30 -21.09 3.86
N GLU A 163 13.04 -20.68 4.89
CA GLU A 163 13.38 -21.58 6.00
C GLU A 163 12.11 -22.00 6.77
N MET A 164 11.56 -23.16 6.42
CA MET A 164 10.49 -23.82 7.18
C MET A 164 11.10 -24.49 8.40
N ALA A 165 11.34 -23.72 9.46
CA ALA A 165 11.67 -24.29 10.75
C ALA A 165 10.45 -25.04 11.30
N ASN A 166 10.38 -26.37 11.10
CA ASN A 166 9.49 -27.34 11.75
C ASN A 166 8.36 -26.72 12.61
N VAL A 167 7.29 -26.21 11.98
CA VAL A 167 6.14 -25.66 12.71
C VAL A 167 5.07 -26.74 12.75
N GLY A 168 5.03 -27.48 13.87
CA GLY A 168 3.98 -28.43 14.20
C GLY A 168 2.64 -27.80 14.63
N ASP A 169 2.39 -26.53 14.29
CA ASP A 169 1.14 -25.81 14.62
C ASP A 169 0.61 -25.02 13.41
N SER A 170 -0.71 -25.13 13.19
CA SER A 170 -1.36 -25.23 11.88
C SER A 170 -2.17 -23.98 11.45
N SER A 171 -1.56 -22.79 11.46
CA SER A 171 -2.23 -21.58 10.93
C SER A 171 -1.28 -20.57 10.29
N VAL A 172 -1.81 -19.77 9.37
CA VAL A 172 -1.07 -18.68 8.70
C VAL A 172 -0.51 -17.68 9.71
N LEU A 173 -1.25 -17.41 10.80
CA LEU A 173 -0.82 -16.57 11.92
C LEU A 173 0.47 -17.09 12.61
N ALA A 174 0.63 -18.41 12.72
CA ALA A 174 1.81 -19.03 13.32
C ALA A 174 3.06 -18.91 12.43
N SER A 175 2.88 -18.64 11.13
CA SER A 175 3.94 -18.53 10.13
C SER A 175 4.54 -17.12 9.97
N ALA A 176 4.64 -16.38 11.08
CA ALA A 176 5.12 -15.00 11.14
C ALA A 176 6.46 -14.74 10.41
N ARG A 177 7.39 -15.70 10.47
CA ARG A 177 8.70 -15.60 9.78
C ARG A 177 8.57 -15.67 8.26
N LEU A 178 7.72 -16.57 7.74
CA LEU A 178 7.46 -16.69 6.30
C LEU A 178 6.83 -15.41 5.76
N PHE A 179 5.85 -14.88 6.50
CA PHE A 179 5.19 -13.63 6.16
C PHE A 179 6.17 -12.44 6.09
N SER A 180 7.09 -12.34 7.05
CA SER A 180 8.13 -11.29 7.05
C SER A 180 9.12 -11.45 5.89
N ALA A 181 9.54 -12.67 5.58
CA ALA A 181 10.48 -12.95 4.49
C ALA A 181 9.87 -12.61 3.11
N ILE A 182 8.59 -12.95 2.90
CA ILE A 182 7.86 -12.63 1.66
C ILE A 182 7.64 -11.12 1.53
N ASN A 183 7.34 -10.42 2.63
CA ASN A 183 7.24 -8.96 2.61
C ASN A 183 8.56 -8.28 2.28
N TYR A 184 9.66 -8.75 2.88
CA TYR A 184 10.99 -8.32 2.50
C TYR A 184 11.25 -8.52 1.00
N TYR A 185 10.97 -9.71 0.46
CA TYR A 185 11.10 -10.01 -0.96
C TYR A 185 10.27 -9.05 -1.84
N ALA A 186 9.03 -8.73 -1.43
CA ALA A 186 8.17 -7.79 -2.15
C ALA A 186 8.78 -6.37 -2.23
N PHE A 187 9.39 -5.88 -1.14
CA PHE A 187 10.10 -4.59 -1.15
C PHE A 187 11.36 -4.63 -2.02
N VAL A 188 12.11 -5.74 -2.00
CA VAL A 188 13.28 -5.95 -2.86
C VAL A 188 12.89 -5.94 -4.34
N CYS A 189 11.74 -6.52 -4.70
CA CYS A 189 11.16 -6.44 -6.04
C CYS A 189 10.74 -5.01 -6.38
N LEU A 190 9.95 -4.36 -5.51
CA LEU A 190 9.42 -3.01 -5.74
C LEU A 190 10.54 -1.98 -5.95
N THR A 191 11.63 -2.12 -5.22
CA THR A 191 12.81 -1.24 -5.31
C THR A 191 13.75 -1.64 -6.43
N THR A 192 13.46 -2.72 -7.15
CA THR A 192 14.30 -3.28 -8.23
C THR A 192 15.72 -3.63 -7.80
N VAL A 193 15.93 -3.85 -6.50
CA VAL A 193 17.25 -4.19 -5.96
C VAL A 193 17.64 -5.62 -6.31
N GLY A 194 16.71 -6.56 -6.12
CA GLY A 194 16.89 -7.96 -6.52
C GLY A 194 18.10 -8.66 -5.90
N PHE A 195 18.22 -8.69 -4.56
CA PHE A 195 19.34 -9.32 -3.87
C PHE A 195 19.58 -10.80 -4.24
N GLY A 196 18.53 -11.50 -4.70
CA GLY A 196 18.63 -12.89 -5.19
C GLY A 196 18.63 -13.95 -4.09
N ASP A 197 18.45 -13.53 -2.83
CA ASP A 197 18.35 -14.38 -1.65
C ASP A 197 17.00 -15.10 -1.53
N ILE A 198 15.94 -14.54 -2.11
CA ILE A 198 14.64 -15.20 -2.32
C ILE A 198 14.28 -15.08 -3.80
N SER A 199 13.81 -16.18 -4.39
CA SER A 199 13.48 -16.29 -5.81
C SER A 199 12.10 -16.89 -6.05
N PRO A 200 11.36 -16.41 -7.07
CA PRO A 200 10.06 -16.95 -7.45
C PRO A 200 10.24 -18.19 -8.33
N MET A 201 9.68 -19.31 -7.90
CA MET A 201 9.89 -20.60 -8.55
C MET A 201 8.81 -20.93 -9.59
N LEU A 202 7.60 -20.44 -9.37
CA LEU A 202 6.41 -20.83 -10.13
C LEU A 202 5.98 -19.74 -11.14
N PRO A 203 5.27 -20.09 -12.23
CA PRO A 203 4.90 -19.12 -13.26
C PRO A 203 4.12 -17.92 -12.73
N LEU A 204 3.17 -18.14 -11.82
CA LEU A 204 2.37 -17.06 -11.24
C LEU A 204 3.22 -16.17 -10.34
N SER A 205 4.06 -16.75 -9.47
CA SER A 205 4.93 -15.96 -8.58
C SER A 205 5.94 -15.13 -9.35
N ARG A 206 6.45 -15.65 -10.47
CA ARG A 206 7.30 -14.89 -11.41
C ARG A 206 6.57 -13.69 -11.97
N MET A 207 5.34 -13.86 -12.47
CA MET A 207 4.58 -12.75 -13.05
C MET A 207 4.20 -11.67 -12.03
N VAL A 208 3.85 -12.06 -10.80
CA VAL A 208 3.59 -11.11 -9.71
C VAL A 208 4.86 -10.33 -9.33
N SER A 209 6.01 -11.01 -9.33
CA SER A 209 7.31 -10.37 -9.05
C SER A 209 7.71 -9.38 -10.15
N VAL A 210 7.49 -9.73 -11.43
CA VAL A 210 7.66 -8.82 -12.57
C VAL A 210 6.74 -7.61 -12.45
N ALA A 211 5.43 -7.83 -12.20
CA ALA A 211 4.47 -6.75 -12.05
C ALA A 211 4.87 -5.78 -10.91
N THR A 212 5.31 -6.32 -9.77
CA THR A 212 5.78 -5.53 -8.62
C THR A 212 7.04 -4.74 -8.96
N SER A 213 7.99 -5.35 -9.68
CA SER A 213 9.23 -4.71 -10.11
C SER A 213 9.01 -3.61 -11.14
N VAL A 214 7.97 -3.73 -11.97
CA VAL A 214 7.56 -2.68 -12.92
C VAL A 214 6.79 -1.56 -12.22
N ALA A 215 5.92 -1.91 -11.27
CA ALA A 215 5.08 -0.93 -10.56
C ALA A 215 5.90 0.10 -9.78
N GLY A 216 7.01 -0.31 -9.17
CA GLY A 216 7.85 0.58 -8.36
C GLY A 216 8.44 1.77 -9.14
N PRO A 217 9.25 1.53 -10.18
CA PRO A 217 9.79 2.60 -11.02
C PRO A 217 8.71 3.43 -11.73
N LEU A 218 7.62 2.80 -12.20
CA LEU A 218 6.50 3.54 -12.80
C LEU A 218 5.86 4.53 -11.81
N TYR A 219 5.70 4.10 -10.55
CA TYR A 219 5.20 4.97 -9.50
C TYR A 219 6.13 6.17 -9.27
N LEU A 220 7.44 5.90 -9.10
CA LEU A 220 8.44 6.94 -8.89
C LEU A 220 8.48 7.93 -10.06
N ALA A 221 8.46 7.44 -11.30
CA ALA A 221 8.43 8.27 -12.50
C ALA A 221 7.17 9.14 -12.57
N ALA A 222 5.99 8.58 -12.30
CA ALA A 222 4.73 9.32 -12.30
C ALA A 222 4.72 10.42 -11.23
N VAL A 223 5.12 10.09 -10.00
CA VAL A 223 5.18 11.06 -8.89
C VAL A 223 6.18 12.17 -9.19
N MET A 224 7.40 11.83 -9.62
CA MET A 224 8.42 12.82 -9.97
C MET A 224 7.98 13.71 -11.13
N GLY A 225 7.37 13.14 -12.17
CA GLY A 225 6.84 13.91 -13.29
C GLY A 225 5.80 14.95 -12.87
N VAL A 226 4.87 14.57 -11.98
CA VAL A 226 3.89 15.51 -11.42
C VAL A 226 4.56 16.58 -10.57
N LEU A 227 5.51 16.22 -9.70
CA LEU A 227 6.22 17.19 -8.84
C LEU A 227 7.01 18.21 -9.66
N ILE A 228 7.77 17.75 -10.66
CA ILE A 228 8.56 18.60 -11.55
C ILE A 228 7.65 19.52 -12.36
N GLY A 229 6.56 19.01 -12.93
CA GLY A 229 5.60 19.83 -13.68
C GLY A 229 4.95 20.92 -12.82
N ARG A 230 4.70 20.63 -11.53
CA ARG A 230 4.19 21.62 -10.58
C ARG A 230 5.23 22.64 -10.17
N PHE A 231 6.47 22.21 -9.94
CA PHE A 231 7.56 23.13 -9.62
C PHE A 231 7.83 24.09 -10.79
N ALA A 232 7.91 23.58 -12.02
CA ALA A 232 8.09 24.39 -13.23
C ALA A 232 6.96 25.41 -13.45
N SER A 233 5.69 25.00 -13.29
CA SER A 233 4.54 25.93 -13.43
C SER A 233 4.50 27.00 -12.33
N SER A 234 5.01 26.70 -11.13
CA SER A 234 5.12 27.70 -10.05
C SER A 234 6.17 28.78 -10.34
N LEU A 235 7.28 28.41 -10.98
CA LEU A 235 8.33 29.35 -11.40
C LEU A 235 7.85 30.27 -12.53
N ASP A 236 7.16 29.73 -13.55
CA ASP A 236 6.62 30.54 -14.67
C ASP A 236 5.59 31.58 -14.20
N ARG A 237 4.84 31.24 -13.15
CA ARG A 237 3.91 32.19 -12.55
C ARG A 237 4.65 33.30 -11.79
N GLN A 238 5.72 32.96 -11.08
CA GLN A 238 6.51 33.95 -10.33
C GLN A 238 7.30 34.89 -11.25
N SER A 239 7.71 34.42 -12.43
CA SER A 239 8.37 35.27 -13.44
C SER A 239 7.41 36.24 -14.11
N ARG A 240 6.15 35.85 -14.36
CA ARG A 240 5.10 36.74 -14.92
C ARG A 240 4.59 37.80 -13.95
N GLU A 241 4.75 37.58 -12.64
CA GLU A 241 4.35 38.51 -11.58
C GLU A 241 5.47 39.54 -11.23
N ARG A 242 6.66 39.43 -11.83
CA ARG A 242 7.77 40.39 -11.72
C ARG A 242 7.89 41.25 -12.98
#